data_AF-A0A1C5NGK6-F1
#
_entry.id   AF-A0A1C5NGK6-F1
#
_cell.length_a   1.000
_cell.length_b   1.000
_cell.length_c   1.000
_cell.angle_alpha   90.00
_cell.angle_beta   90.00
_cell.angle_gamma   90.00
#
_symmetry.space_group_name_H-M   'P 1'
#
loop_
_entity.id
_entity.type
_entity.pdbx_description
1 polymer ?
#
loop_
_entity_poly.entity_id
_entity_poly.type
_entity_poly.pdbx_seq_one_letter_code
_entity_poly.pdbx_strand_id
1 'polypeptide(L)'
;MPVRYRDKNDFALGEWIVYNRQRYLGGNLTQNRIERLEAIGMVWSTSNDLWEQNYAAATQYYLEHGDLEVPIKYETPSGFGLGVWLGAQRAAHKAGELPQEQVERLDALGMDWTNRNDRKWMSLYDVAAAYYHEHGNLNVPSEYVTPDGVLLGKWVARQRYAYLNPDRSSARVTPERKALLDKLGMVWEKYDPWQERYDLALAYKTEHGDLEIPSVYKTADGVWLGSWVNRQRQALNSGSSALSSERRKLLRTLFKGERRPSDPTADHGTVREANWERNFRSAARYARKYKHLLVPASYVDSDGVRLGVWISNLRAARKNRPDSYQVTPAHIKKLNSIGMVWDARDAKWGTAYQQAKAYYKAHGNLHAAANYKSDETGFCLGDWLRRMREWDTTHDPKLTPERRAMLDKIGMEWSE
;
A
#
# COMPACT_ATOMS: atom_id res chain seq x y z
N MET A 1 -43.89 -19.14 -42.44
CA MET A 1 -44.59 -20.40 -42.76
C MET A 1 -43.71 -21.59 -42.42
N PRO A 2 -44.09 -22.46 -41.47
CA PRO A 2 -43.35 -23.69 -41.17
C PRO A 2 -43.25 -24.62 -42.38
N VAL A 3 -42.13 -25.34 -42.54
CA VAL A 3 -41.93 -26.27 -43.67
C VAL A 3 -43.02 -27.34 -43.74
N ARG A 4 -43.53 -27.80 -42.60
CA ARG A 4 -44.59 -28.82 -42.52
C ARG A 4 -46.02 -28.27 -42.61
N TYR A 5 -46.20 -26.98 -42.88
CA TYR A 5 -47.54 -26.41 -42.94
C TYR A 5 -48.33 -26.96 -44.13
N ARG A 6 -49.59 -27.32 -43.85
CA ARG A 6 -50.60 -27.68 -44.85
C ARG A 6 -51.77 -26.70 -44.79
N ASP A 7 -52.34 -26.37 -45.95
CA ASP A 7 -53.49 -25.47 -46.02
C ASP A 7 -54.82 -26.20 -45.73
N LYS A 8 -55.93 -25.47 -45.82
CA LYS A 8 -57.29 -25.97 -45.57
C LYS A 8 -57.74 -27.11 -46.51
N ASN A 9 -57.03 -27.32 -47.62
CA ASN A 9 -57.28 -28.37 -48.59
C ASN A 9 -56.22 -29.49 -48.52
N ASP A 10 -55.48 -29.57 -47.41
CA ASP A 10 -54.36 -30.51 -47.18
C ASP A 10 -53.15 -30.32 -48.13
N PHE A 11 -53.06 -29.19 -48.83
CA PHE A 11 -51.93 -28.91 -49.70
C PHE A 11 -50.70 -28.55 -48.87
N ALA A 12 -49.56 -29.22 -49.13
CA ALA A 12 -48.29 -29.00 -48.44
C ALA A 12 -47.61 -27.68 -48.84
N LEU A 13 -48.24 -26.55 -48.50
CA LEU A 13 -47.80 -25.21 -48.87
C LEU A 13 -46.40 -24.89 -48.31
N GLY A 14 -46.06 -25.38 -47.12
CA GLY A 14 -44.71 -25.19 -46.56
C GLY A 14 -43.60 -25.81 -47.41
N GLU A 15 -43.78 -27.06 -47.84
CA GLU A 15 -42.84 -27.77 -48.73
C GLU A 15 -42.83 -27.15 -50.13
N TRP A 16 -43.99 -26.73 -50.63
CA TRP A 16 -44.10 -26.06 -51.93
C TRP A 16 -43.35 -24.73 -51.96
N ILE A 17 -43.40 -23.93 -50.88
CA ILE A 17 -42.62 -22.69 -50.77
C ILE A 17 -41.11 -23.00 -50.82
N VAL A 18 -40.65 -23.99 -50.04
CA VAL A 18 -39.23 -24.42 -50.04
C VAL A 18 -38.78 -24.87 -51.42
N TYR A 19 -39.61 -25.66 -52.10
CA TYR A 19 -39.34 -26.14 -53.46
C TYR A 19 -39.18 -24.99 -54.47
N ASN A 20 -40.06 -23.99 -54.45
CA ASN A 20 -39.96 -22.85 -55.36
C ASN A 20 -38.72 -21.98 -55.05
N ARG A 21 -38.33 -21.83 -53.77
CA ARG A 21 -37.10 -21.13 -53.38
C ARG A 21 -35.84 -21.81 -53.92
N GLN A 22 -35.76 -23.14 -53.80
CA GLN A 22 -34.62 -23.90 -54.33
C GLN A 22 -34.49 -23.76 -55.85
N ARG A 23 -35.62 -23.77 -56.57
CA ARG A 23 -35.61 -23.59 -58.03
C ARG A 23 -35.29 -22.15 -58.45
N TYR A 24 -35.70 -21.16 -57.68
CA TYR A 24 -35.28 -19.77 -57.89
C TYR A 24 -33.76 -19.62 -57.75
N LEU A 25 -33.19 -20.13 -56.65
CA LEU A 25 -31.74 -20.11 -56.42
C LEU A 25 -30.95 -20.89 -57.49
N GLY A 26 -31.53 -21.96 -58.02
CA GLY A 26 -30.95 -22.74 -59.11
C GLY A 26 -31.19 -22.17 -60.51
N GLY A 27 -31.79 -20.99 -60.67
CA GLY A 27 -32.09 -20.38 -61.97
C GLY A 27 -33.14 -21.13 -62.80
N ASN A 28 -33.87 -22.07 -62.18
CA ASN A 28 -34.81 -23.00 -62.82
C ASN A 28 -36.27 -22.55 -62.70
N LEU A 29 -36.51 -21.25 -62.48
CA LEU A 29 -37.83 -20.64 -62.44
C LEU A 29 -37.98 -19.69 -63.63
N THR A 30 -39.14 -19.72 -64.30
CA THR A 30 -39.42 -18.81 -65.41
C THR A 30 -39.69 -17.39 -64.89
N GLN A 31 -39.30 -16.37 -65.67
CA GLN A 31 -39.48 -14.96 -65.31
C GLN A 31 -40.93 -14.60 -64.92
N ASN A 32 -41.92 -15.03 -65.72
CA ASN A 32 -43.34 -14.84 -65.41
C ASN A 32 -43.75 -15.45 -64.06
N ARG A 33 -43.16 -16.59 -63.69
CA ARG A 33 -43.45 -17.24 -62.40
C ARG A 33 -42.79 -16.51 -61.24
N ILE A 34 -41.60 -15.95 -61.44
CA ILE A 34 -40.93 -15.10 -60.46
C ILE A 34 -41.81 -13.87 -60.17
N GLU A 35 -42.18 -13.13 -61.20
CA GLU A 35 -43.00 -11.90 -61.09
C GLU A 35 -44.33 -12.15 -60.38
N ARG A 36 -45.03 -13.24 -60.70
CA ARG A 36 -46.30 -13.60 -60.05
C ARG A 36 -46.14 -13.97 -58.59
N LEU A 37 -45.02 -14.59 -58.23
CA LEU A 37 -44.72 -14.96 -56.84
C LEU A 37 -44.28 -13.74 -56.05
N GLU A 38 -43.50 -12.84 -56.64
CA GLU A 38 -43.15 -11.55 -56.05
C GLU A 38 -44.38 -10.65 -55.83
N ALA A 39 -45.33 -10.63 -56.78
CA ALA A 39 -46.58 -9.88 -56.65
C ALA A 39 -47.44 -10.30 -55.45
N ILE A 40 -47.27 -11.52 -54.94
CA ILE A 40 -47.94 -12.02 -53.73
C ILE A 40 -47.03 -12.02 -52.49
N GLY A 41 -45.86 -11.39 -52.57
CA GLY A 41 -44.91 -11.25 -51.46
C GLY A 41 -44.04 -12.47 -51.19
N MET A 42 -43.71 -13.27 -52.22
CA MET A 42 -42.82 -14.41 -52.07
C MET A 42 -41.40 -13.97 -51.67
N VAL A 43 -41.01 -14.38 -50.46
CA VAL A 43 -39.64 -14.22 -49.96
C VAL A 43 -38.77 -15.35 -50.52
N TRP A 44 -37.75 -15.03 -51.30
CA TRP A 44 -36.85 -16.02 -51.91
C TRP A 44 -35.74 -16.49 -50.97
N SER A 45 -35.16 -15.56 -50.20
CA SER A 45 -34.12 -15.84 -49.20
C SER A 45 -34.58 -15.38 -47.83
N THR A 46 -34.92 -16.33 -46.95
CA THR A 46 -35.29 -16.03 -45.56
C THR A 46 -34.16 -15.37 -44.78
N SER A 47 -32.91 -15.61 -45.18
CA SER A 47 -31.74 -15.00 -44.56
C SER A 47 -31.59 -13.52 -44.92
N ASN A 48 -31.94 -13.14 -46.17
CA ASN A 48 -31.90 -11.75 -46.61
C ASN A 48 -33.00 -10.95 -45.90
N ASP A 49 -34.22 -11.47 -45.89
CA ASP A 49 -35.35 -10.86 -45.19
C ASP A 49 -35.12 -10.68 -43.69
N LEU A 50 -34.46 -11.66 -43.05
CA LEU A 50 -34.11 -11.54 -41.64
C LEU A 50 -33.03 -10.46 -41.42
N TRP A 51 -32.06 -10.36 -42.32
CA TRP A 51 -31.06 -9.29 -42.26
C TRP A 51 -31.72 -7.92 -42.46
N GLU A 52 -32.65 -7.77 -43.42
CA GLU A 52 -33.42 -6.53 -43.63
C GLU A 52 -34.23 -6.12 -42.39
N GLN A 53 -34.92 -7.07 -41.75
CA GLN A 53 -35.65 -6.81 -40.50
C GLN A 53 -34.72 -6.36 -39.38
N ASN A 54 -33.56 -7.01 -39.23
CA ASN A 54 -32.59 -6.66 -38.21
C ASN A 54 -31.91 -5.31 -38.50
N TYR A 55 -31.65 -5.01 -39.77
CA TYR A 55 -31.16 -3.72 -40.22
C TYR A 55 -32.17 -2.61 -39.94
N ALA A 56 -33.46 -2.84 -40.21
CA ALA A 56 -34.52 -1.88 -39.86
C ALA A 56 -34.56 -1.59 -38.35
N ALA A 57 -34.36 -2.62 -37.51
CA ALA A 57 -34.23 -2.43 -36.06
C ALA A 57 -32.98 -1.62 -35.67
N ALA A 58 -31.86 -1.80 -36.38
CA ALA A 58 -30.65 -0.98 -36.18
C ALA A 58 -30.87 0.47 -36.60
N THR A 59 -31.53 0.71 -37.73
CA THR A 59 -31.91 2.05 -38.20
C THR A 59 -32.83 2.74 -37.18
N GLN A 60 -33.83 2.03 -36.67
CA GLN A 60 -34.73 2.59 -35.66
C GLN A 60 -33.95 2.99 -34.39
N TYR A 61 -33.04 2.13 -33.93
CA TYR A 61 -32.19 2.44 -32.79
C TYR A 61 -31.32 3.69 -33.04
N TYR A 62 -30.71 3.77 -34.22
CA TYR A 62 -29.91 4.93 -34.64
C TYR A 62 -30.73 6.22 -34.68
N LEU A 63 -31.97 6.18 -35.18
CA LEU A 63 -32.86 7.35 -35.20
C LEU A 63 -33.22 7.83 -33.78
N GLU A 64 -33.29 6.90 -32.81
CA GLU A 64 -33.63 7.22 -31.42
C GLU A 64 -32.42 7.70 -30.59
N HIS A 65 -31.23 7.12 -30.82
CA HIS A 65 -30.06 7.30 -29.95
C HIS A 65 -28.92 8.08 -30.62
N GLY A 66 -28.93 8.20 -31.94
CA GLY A 66 -27.90 8.87 -32.74
C GLY A 66 -26.63 8.04 -32.98
N ASP A 67 -26.58 6.79 -32.50
CA ASP A 67 -25.46 5.87 -32.69
C ASP A 67 -25.92 4.40 -32.77
N LEU A 68 -24.98 3.49 -33.06
CA LEU A 68 -25.16 2.04 -33.05
C LEU A 68 -24.44 1.38 -31.85
N GLU A 69 -24.24 2.10 -30.75
CA GLU A 69 -23.62 1.59 -29.51
C GLU A 69 -24.61 0.88 -28.61
N VAL A 70 -25.31 -0.08 -29.20
CA VAL A 70 -26.34 -0.90 -28.54
C VAL A 70 -25.70 -1.80 -27.46
N PRO A 71 -26.18 -1.77 -26.20
CA PRO A 71 -25.73 -2.70 -25.16
C PRO A 71 -25.95 -4.17 -25.57
N ILE A 72 -25.02 -5.07 -25.24
CA ILE A 72 -25.12 -6.49 -25.66
C ILE A 72 -26.38 -7.22 -25.15
N LYS A 73 -26.96 -6.73 -24.05
CA LYS A 73 -28.20 -7.25 -23.44
C LYS A 73 -29.46 -6.49 -23.88
N TYR A 74 -29.32 -5.51 -24.78
CA TYR A 74 -30.45 -4.75 -25.28
C TYR A 74 -31.28 -5.63 -26.20
N GLU A 75 -32.57 -5.65 -25.93
CA GLU A 75 -33.59 -6.28 -26.74
C GLU A 75 -34.57 -5.20 -27.21
N THR A 76 -34.93 -5.26 -28.47
CA THR A 76 -36.00 -4.43 -29.04
C THR A 76 -37.36 -4.81 -28.42
N PRO A 77 -38.41 -3.99 -28.57
CA PRO A 77 -39.75 -4.31 -28.06
C PRO A 77 -40.32 -5.65 -28.57
N SER A 78 -39.82 -6.17 -29.69
CA SER A 78 -40.20 -7.49 -30.24
C SER A 78 -39.39 -8.66 -29.64
N GLY A 79 -38.49 -8.40 -28.69
CA GLY A 79 -37.60 -9.40 -28.09
C GLY A 79 -36.34 -9.72 -28.91
N PHE A 80 -36.06 -8.96 -29.97
CA PHE A 80 -34.86 -9.18 -30.78
C PHE A 80 -33.63 -8.53 -30.14
N GLY A 81 -32.60 -9.35 -29.87
CA GLY A 81 -31.32 -8.94 -29.29
C GLY A 81 -30.42 -8.19 -30.26
N LEU A 82 -30.75 -6.93 -30.54
CA LEU A 82 -30.03 -6.06 -31.49
C LEU A 82 -28.54 -5.92 -31.13
N GLY A 83 -28.20 -5.84 -29.84
CA GLY A 83 -26.79 -5.71 -29.40
C GLY A 83 -25.94 -6.95 -29.73
N VAL A 84 -26.54 -8.14 -29.66
CA VAL A 84 -25.89 -9.40 -30.07
C VAL A 84 -25.70 -9.42 -31.58
N TRP A 85 -26.73 -9.03 -32.33
CA TRP A 85 -26.69 -9.01 -33.80
C TRP A 85 -25.63 -8.05 -34.34
N LEU A 86 -25.55 -6.81 -33.84
CA LEU A 86 -24.48 -5.87 -34.22
C LEU A 86 -23.09 -6.40 -33.84
N GLY A 87 -22.96 -7.12 -32.72
CA GLY A 87 -21.75 -7.83 -32.36
C GLY A 87 -21.34 -8.88 -33.40
N ALA A 88 -22.31 -9.63 -33.93
CA ALA A 88 -22.08 -10.60 -34.99
C ALA A 88 -21.69 -9.92 -36.33
N GLN A 89 -22.29 -8.78 -36.68
CA GLN A 89 -21.89 -8.02 -37.88
C GLN A 89 -20.43 -7.56 -37.79
N ARG A 90 -19.98 -7.06 -36.64
CA ARG A 90 -18.57 -6.68 -36.43
C ARG A 90 -17.63 -7.87 -36.58
N ALA A 91 -18.02 -9.05 -36.10
CA ALA A 91 -17.23 -10.27 -36.23
C ALA A 91 -17.14 -10.73 -37.69
N ALA A 92 -18.26 -10.73 -38.42
CA ALA A 92 -18.32 -11.09 -39.84
C ALA A 92 -17.51 -10.12 -40.71
N HIS A 93 -17.57 -8.81 -40.44
CA HIS A 93 -16.75 -7.81 -41.12
C HIS A 93 -15.25 -8.05 -40.89
N LYS A 94 -14.84 -8.32 -39.64
CA LYS A 94 -13.44 -8.64 -39.31
C LYS A 94 -12.95 -9.92 -40.01
N ALA A 95 -13.84 -10.89 -40.23
CA ALA A 95 -13.53 -12.12 -40.94
C ALA A 95 -13.56 -11.97 -42.48
N GLY A 96 -14.03 -10.85 -43.02
CA GLY A 96 -14.24 -10.64 -44.46
C GLY A 96 -15.43 -11.43 -45.02
N GLU A 97 -16.36 -11.85 -44.16
CA GLU A 97 -17.53 -12.67 -44.53
C GLU A 97 -18.79 -11.84 -44.75
N LEU A 98 -18.75 -10.55 -44.38
CA LEU A 98 -19.89 -9.64 -44.53
C LEU A 98 -19.95 -9.10 -45.97
N PRO A 99 -21.08 -9.27 -46.70
CA PRO A 99 -21.23 -8.73 -48.05
C PRO A 99 -21.02 -7.20 -48.10
N GLN A 100 -20.37 -6.72 -49.16
CA GLN A 100 -20.03 -5.30 -49.32
C GLN A 100 -21.25 -4.37 -49.20
N GLU A 101 -22.40 -4.76 -49.75
CA GLU A 101 -23.66 -4.00 -49.63
C GLU A 101 -24.10 -3.84 -48.16
N GLN A 102 -23.93 -4.89 -47.35
CA GLN A 102 -24.28 -4.86 -45.92
C GLN A 102 -23.32 -3.98 -45.13
N VAL A 103 -22.04 -3.95 -45.51
CA VAL A 103 -21.02 -3.05 -44.96
C VAL A 103 -21.42 -1.60 -45.23
N GLU A 104 -21.65 -1.24 -46.50
CA GLU A 104 -22.01 0.12 -46.92
C GLU A 104 -23.28 0.64 -46.23
N ARG A 105 -24.27 -0.23 -46.07
CA ARG A 105 -25.52 0.12 -45.39
C ARG A 105 -25.35 0.34 -43.89
N LEU A 106 -24.48 -0.42 -43.24
CA LEU A 106 -24.15 -0.22 -41.82
C LEU A 106 -23.23 1.01 -41.65
N ASP A 107 -22.31 1.25 -42.57
CA ASP A 107 -21.49 2.47 -42.63
C ASP A 107 -22.34 3.72 -42.75
N ALA A 108 -23.41 3.69 -43.57
CA ALA A 108 -24.36 4.79 -43.69
C ALA A 108 -25.09 5.13 -42.38
N LEU A 109 -25.18 4.17 -41.45
CA LEU A 109 -25.71 4.37 -40.09
C LEU A 109 -24.61 4.71 -39.06
N GLY A 110 -23.37 4.93 -39.50
CA GLY A 110 -22.25 5.24 -38.61
C GLY A 110 -21.72 4.04 -37.83
N MET A 111 -21.80 2.84 -38.38
CA MET A 111 -21.30 1.63 -37.72
C MET A 111 -19.80 1.72 -37.42
N ASP A 112 -19.44 1.74 -36.15
CA ASP A 112 -18.06 1.56 -35.73
C ASP A 112 -17.71 0.06 -35.66
N TRP A 113 -16.88 -0.37 -36.61
CA TRP A 113 -16.36 -1.74 -36.75
C TRP A 113 -15.34 -2.13 -35.68
N THR A 114 -14.78 -1.17 -34.94
CA THR A 114 -13.89 -1.49 -33.82
C THR A 114 -14.66 -2.21 -32.72
N ASN A 115 -13.96 -3.01 -31.91
CA ASN A 115 -14.63 -3.66 -30.79
C ASN A 115 -14.82 -2.66 -29.63
N ARG A 116 -15.87 -2.86 -28.84
CA ARG A 116 -16.20 -2.00 -27.68
C ARG A 116 -15.05 -1.85 -26.68
N ASN A 117 -14.19 -2.86 -26.54
CA ASN A 117 -13.05 -2.81 -25.61
C ASN A 117 -11.93 -1.90 -26.13
N ASP A 118 -11.71 -1.86 -27.44
CA ASP A 118 -10.75 -0.96 -28.09
C ASP A 118 -11.26 0.48 -27.99
N ARG A 119 -12.55 0.74 -28.24
CA ARG A 119 -13.15 2.06 -27.98
C ARG A 119 -12.96 2.52 -26.54
N LYS A 120 -13.30 1.67 -25.56
CA LYS A 120 -13.09 1.98 -24.14
C LYS A 120 -11.62 2.24 -23.82
N TRP A 121 -10.72 1.49 -24.44
CA TRP A 121 -9.29 1.71 -24.26
C TRP A 121 -8.86 3.05 -24.86
N MET A 122 -9.33 3.40 -26.06
CA MET A 122 -9.06 4.68 -26.72
C MET A 122 -9.62 5.87 -25.94
N SER A 123 -10.85 5.79 -25.43
CA SER A 123 -11.42 6.82 -24.54
C SER A 123 -10.54 7.05 -23.29
N LEU A 124 -10.03 5.99 -22.68
CA LEU A 124 -9.12 6.12 -21.53
C LEU A 124 -7.73 6.62 -21.93
N TYR A 125 -7.29 6.31 -23.15
CA TYR A 125 -6.09 6.88 -23.75
C TYR A 125 -6.22 8.38 -23.97
N ASP A 126 -7.36 8.87 -24.46
CA ASP A 126 -7.60 10.31 -24.66
C ASP A 126 -7.58 11.06 -23.32
N VAL A 127 -8.16 10.47 -22.28
CA VAL A 127 -8.08 10.99 -20.90
C VAL A 127 -6.62 11.00 -20.40
N ALA A 128 -5.84 9.97 -20.72
CA ALA A 128 -4.41 9.92 -20.39
C ALA A 128 -3.60 10.97 -21.16
N ALA A 129 -3.95 11.22 -22.43
CA ALA A 129 -3.33 12.25 -23.26
C ALA A 129 -3.64 13.65 -22.71
N ALA A 130 -4.88 13.92 -22.31
CA ALA A 130 -5.26 15.16 -21.64
C ALA A 130 -4.44 15.39 -20.35
N TYR A 131 -4.31 14.37 -19.51
CA TYR A 131 -3.45 14.42 -18.32
C TYR A 131 -1.98 14.71 -18.69
N TYR A 132 -1.47 14.07 -19.73
CA TYR A 132 -0.10 14.31 -20.21
C TYR A 132 0.09 15.76 -20.70
N HIS A 133 -0.89 16.32 -21.42
CA HIS A 133 -0.83 17.72 -21.85
C HIS A 133 -0.84 18.71 -20.67
N GLU A 134 -1.55 18.39 -19.59
CA GLU A 134 -1.60 19.23 -18.39
C GLU A 134 -0.34 19.11 -17.51
N HIS A 135 0.17 17.90 -17.31
CA HIS A 135 1.23 17.62 -16.34
C HIS A 135 2.62 17.35 -16.95
N GLY A 136 2.72 17.21 -18.28
CA GLY A 136 3.95 16.92 -19.02
C GLY A 136 4.50 15.50 -18.82
N ASN A 137 3.77 14.62 -18.12
CA ASN A 137 4.18 13.25 -17.86
C ASN A 137 2.98 12.35 -17.55
N LEU A 138 3.17 11.02 -17.63
CA LEU A 138 2.15 10.03 -17.32
C LEU A 138 2.36 9.36 -15.94
N ASN A 139 2.98 10.06 -14.98
CA ASN A 139 3.15 9.58 -13.60
C ASN A 139 1.89 9.85 -12.77
N VAL A 140 0.77 9.30 -13.22
CA VAL A 140 -0.53 9.43 -12.55
C VAL A 140 -0.50 8.67 -11.21
N PRO A 141 -0.83 9.33 -10.07
CA PRO A 141 -1.00 8.64 -8.78
C PRO A 141 -2.06 7.54 -8.87
N SER A 142 -1.87 6.39 -8.19
CA SER A 142 -2.77 5.23 -8.34
C SER A 142 -4.23 5.51 -7.95
N GLU A 143 -4.45 6.41 -7.00
CA GLU A 143 -5.79 6.82 -6.53
C GLU A 143 -6.34 8.05 -7.27
N TYR A 144 -5.64 8.57 -8.28
CA TYR A 144 -6.11 9.72 -9.04
C TYR A 144 -7.37 9.39 -9.85
N VAL A 145 -8.35 10.28 -9.74
CA VAL A 145 -9.63 10.26 -10.44
C VAL A 145 -9.79 11.60 -11.14
N THR A 146 -10.18 11.59 -12.41
CA THR A 146 -10.46 12.83 -13.15
C THR A 146 -11.71 13.53 -12.59
N PRO A 147 -11.91 14.84 -12.89
CA PRO A 147 -13.13 15.54 -12.52
C PRO A 147 -14.43 14.82 -12.96
N ASP A 148 -14.39 14.15 -14.11
CA ASP A 148 -15.51 13.39 -14.66
C ASP A 148 -15.65 11.96 -14.09
N GLY A 149 -14.89 11.62 -13.03
CA GLY A 149 -15.00 10.35 -12.33
C GLY A 149 -14.20 9.18 -12.94
N VAL A 150 -13.32 9.44 -13.91
CA VAL A 150 -12.51 8.39 -14.55
C VAL A 150 -11.34 8.01 -13.63
N LEU A 151 -11.23 6.72 -13.28
CA LEU A 151 -10.16 6.16 -12.45
C LEU A 151 -8.83 6.03 -13.22
N LEU A 152 -8.30 7.14 -13.74
CA LEU A 152 -7.12 7.18 -14.61
C LEU A 152 -5.88 6.57 -13.93
N GLY A 153 -5.68 6.84 -12.64
CA GLY A 153 -4.57 6.27 -11.86
C GLY A 153 -4.53 4.75 -11.87
N LYS A 154 -5.69 4.12 -11.66
CA LYS A 154 -5.84 2.66 -11.70
C LYS A 154 -5.67 2.12 -13.11
N TRP A 155 -6.15 2.83 -14.12
CA TRP A 155 -6.01 2.41 -15.51
C TRP A 155 -4.55 2.42 -15.97
N VAL A 156 -3.80 3.50 -15.72
CA VAL A 156 -2.36 3.60 -16.03
C VAL A 156 -1.57 2.51 -15.31
N ALA A 157 -1.86 2.29 -14.02
CA ALA A 157 -1.23 1.22 -13.24
C ALA A 157 -1.51 -0.18 -13.84
N ARG A 158 -2.72 -0.42 -14.34
CA ARG A 158 -3.08 -1.67 -15.01
C ARG A 158 -2.33 -1.87 -16.32
N GLN A 159 -2.10 -0.80 -17.11
CA GLN A 159 -1.29 -0.91 -18.34
C GLN A 159 0.15 -1.32 -18.00
N ARG A 160 0.77 -0.69 -16.98
CA ARG A 160 2.11 -1.06 -16.50
C ARG A 160 2.16 -2.52 -16.04
N TYR A 161 1.21 -2.93 -15.21
CA TYR A 161 1.13 -4.30 -14.72
C TYR A 161 0.99 -5.32 -15.85
N ALA A 162 0.11 -5.04 -16.83
CA ALA A 162 -0.13 -5.89 -17.99
C ALA A 162 1.10 -6.05 -18.88
N TYR A 163 1.86 -4.97 -19.08
CA TYR A 163 3.13 -5.00 -19.83
C TYR A 163 4.19 -5.84 -19.11
N LEU A 164 4.34 -5.68 -17.79
CA LEU A 164 5.32 -6.42 -17.00
C LEU A 164 4.96 -7.90 -16.76
N ASN A 165 3.66 -8.23 -16.84
CA ASN A 165 3.15 -9.57 -16.53
C ASN A 165 2.18 -10.05 -17.63
N PRO A 166 2.64 -10.24 -18.87
CA PRO A 166 1.78 -10.56 -20.01
C PRO A 166 1.01 -11.89 -19.81
N ASP A 167 1.62 -12.86 -19.13
CA ASP A 167 1.00 -14.18 -18.87
C ASP A 167 -0.01 -14.18 -17.71
N ARG A 168 -0.01 -13.14 -16.87
CA ARG A 168 -0.86 -13.05 -15.67
C ARG A 168 -1.97 -12.01 -15.80
N SER A 169 -1.95 -11.22 -16.86
CA SER A 169 -2.91 -10.14 -17.09
C SER A 169 -3.91 -10.52 -18.18
N SER A 170 -5.20 -10.35 -17.88
CA SER A 170 -6.26 -10.40 -18.90
C SER A 170 -6.29 -9.18 -19.82
N ALA A 171 -5.69 -8.07 -19.39
CA ALA A 171 -5.48 -6.90 -20.24
C ALA A 171 -4.23 -7.10 -21.09
N ARG A 172 -4.35 -6.93 -22.41
CA ARG A 172 -3.22 -6.98 -23.35
C ARG A 172 -2.79 -5.58 -23.76
N VAL A 173 -1.51 -5.31 -23.61
CA VAL A 173 -0.84 -4.14 -24.20
C VAL A 173 -0.27 -4.61 -25.54
N THR A 174 -1.01 -4.35 -26.62
CA THR A 174 -0.54 -4.67 -27.98
C THR A 174 0.61 -3.72 -28.36
N PRO A 175 1.44 -4.05 -29.38
CA PRO A 175 2.49 -3.17 -29.86
C PRO A 175 1.98 -1.75 -30.20
N GLU A 176 0.79 -1.65 -30.77
CA GLU A 176 0.15 -0.38 -31.15
C GLU A 176 -0.23 0.43 -29.90
N ARG A 177 -0.84 -0.22 -28.90
CA ARG A 177 -1.17 0.41 -27.61
C ARG A 177 0.07 0.86 -26.87
N LYS A 178 1.15 0.07 -26.93
CA LYS A 178 2.44 0.44 -26.35
C LYS A 178 2.98 1.69 -27.03
N ALA A 179 3.02 1.73 -28.36
CA ALA A 179 3.51 2.87 -29.11
C ALA A 179 2.70 4.15 -28.82
N LEU A 180 1.38 4.04 -28.66
CA LEU A 180 0.53 5.16 -28.26
C LEU A 180 0.89 5.69 -26.85
N LEU A 181 1.09 4.81 -25.88
CA LEU A 181 1.44 5.18 -24.51
C LEU A 181 2.89 5.67 -24.39
N ASP A 182 3.81 5.14 -25.21
CA ASP A 182 5.19 5.62 -25.31
C ASP A 182 5.24 7.09 -25.73
N LYS A 183 4.38 7.51 -26.68
CA LYS A 183 4.25 8.92 -27.09
C LYS A 183 3.83 9.85 -25.94
N LEU A 184 3.12 9.33 -24.94
CA LEU A 184 2.73 10.06 -23.72
C LEU A 184 3.79 9.97 -22.61
N GLY A 185 4.98 9.45 -22.90
CA GLY A 185 6.04 9.29 -21.90
C GLY A 185 5.73 8.24 -20.84
N MET A 186 5.00 7.17 -21.20
CA MET A 186 4.72 6.07 -20.28
C MET A 186 6.02 5.46 -19.76
N VAL A 187 6.25 5.60 -18.46
CA VAL A 187 7.28 4.85 -17.73
C VAL A 187 6.69 3.48 -17.39
N TRP A 188 7.14 2.44 -18.09
CA TRP A 188 6.66 1.06 -17.93
C TRP A 188 7.23 0.38 -16.68
N GLU A 189 8.50 0.64 -16.38
CA GLU A 189 9.20 0.14 -15.21
C GLU A 189 9.44 1.31 -14.26
N LYS A 190 8.87 1.23 -13.05
CA LYS A 190 9.18 2.20 -12.01
C LYS A 190 10.66 2.05 -11.68
N TYR A 191 11.41 3.15 -11.81
CA TYR A 191 12.81 3.22 -11.40
C TYR A 191 12.99 2.56 -10.03
N ASP A 192 13.77 1.48 -10.02
CA ASP A 192 14.05 0.71 -8.83
C ASP A 192 15.43 1.09 -8.30
N PRO A 193 15.50 1.94 -7.24
CA PRO A 193 16.77 2.40 -6.68
C PRO A 193 17.48 1.29 -5.88
N TRP A 194 17.04 0.03 -5.99
CA TRP A 194 17.61 -1.09 -5.25
C TRP A 194 19.11 -1.22 -5.50
N GLN A 195 19.57 -1.09 -6.76
CA GLN A 195 20.99 -1.22 -7.10
C GLN A 195 21.82 -0.10 -6.46
N GLU A 196 21.38 1.16 -6.57
CA GLU A 196 22.08 2.28 -5.94
C GLU A 196 22.15 2.15 -4.42
N ARG A 197 21.08 1.65 -3.79
CA ARG A 197 21.09 1.40 -2.33
C ARG A 197 22.01 0.24 -1.95
N TYR A 198 22.13 -0.77 -2.82
CA TYR A 198 23.12 -1.82 -2.68
C TYR A 198 24.55 -1.24 -2.75
N ASP A 199 24.81 -0.39 -3.73
CA ASP A 199 26.11 0.25 -3.92
C ASP A 199 26.47 1.17 -2.74
N LEU A 200 25.49 1.92 -2.21
CA LEU A 200 25.65 2.69 -0.97
C LEU A 200 25.98 1.81 0.23
N ALA A 201 25.32 0.66 0.38
CA ALA A 201 25.62 -0.28 1.46
C ALA A 201 27.01 -0.90 1.28
N LEU A 202 27.40 -1.23 0.05
CA LEU A 202 28.73 -1.75 -0.27
C LEU A 202 29.82 -0.71 0.03
N ALA A 203 29.61 0.56 -0.36
CA ALA A 203 30.51 1.66 -0.05
C ALA A 203 30.65 1.83 1.47
N TYR A 204 29.55 1.83 2.21
CA TYR A 204 29.57 1.90 3.68
C TYR A 204 30.37 0.73 4.28
N LYS A 205 30.16 -0.51 3.80
CA LYS A 205 30.91 -1.68 4.27
C LYS A 205 32.41 -1.56 3.99
N THR A 206 32.77 -1.05 2.81
CA THR A 206 34.17 -0.84 2.42
C THR A 206 34.83 0.23 3.30
N GLU A 207 34.12 1.30 3.63
CA GLU A 207 34.63 2.40 4.45
C GLU A 207 34.73 2.03 5.94
N HIS A 208 33.70 1.39 6.50
CA HIS A 208 33.60 1.13 7.93
C HIS A 208 33.99 -0.30 8.34
N GLY A 209 34.16 -1.21 7.38
CA GLY A 209 34.51 -2.62 7.62
C GLY A 209 33.33 -3.51 8.02
N ASP A 210 32.17 -2.94 8.34
CA ASP A 210 30.95 -3.65 8.70
C ASP A 210 29.67 -2.95 8.17
N LEU A 211 28.51 -3.58 8.39
CA LEU A 211 27.18 -3.06 8.03
C LEU A 211 26.31 -2.81 9.27
N GLU A 212 26.90 -2.49 10.42
CA GLU A 212 26.20 -2.13 11.65
C GLU A 212 25.73 -0.67 11.59
N ILE A 213 24.86 -0.40 10.61
CA ILE A 213 24.33 0.92 10.32
C ILE A 213 23.12 1.19 11.22
N PRO A 214 23.11 2.27 12.04
CA PRO A 214 21.93 2.67 12.81
C PRO A 214 20.71 2.83 11.90
N SER A 215 19.53 2.38 12.34
CA SER A 215 18.29 2.47 11.52
C SER A 215 17.90 3.91 11.15
N VAL A 216 18.37 4.89 11.93
CA VAL A 216 18.20 6.33 11.73
C VAL A 216 19.32 6.98 10.91
N TYR A 217 20.32 6.22 10.46
CA TYR A 217 21.36 6.76 9.60
C TYR A 217 20.79 7.08 8.22
N LYS A 218 21.11 8.27 7.73
CA LYS A 218 20.65 8.82 6.45
C LYS A 218 21.87 9.28 5.65
N THR A 219 21.99 8.87 4.40
CA THR A 219 23.05 9.35 3.49
C THR A 219 22.86 10.82 3.13
N ALA A 220 23.88 11.45 2.55
CA ALA A 220 23.81 12.83 2.06
C ALA A 220 22.61 13.04 1.11
N ASP A 221 22.35 12.08 0.22
CA ASP A 221 21.22 12.11 -0.74
C ASP A 221 19.87 11.70 -0.11
N GLY A 222 19.82 11.60 1.22
CA GLY A 222 18.57 11.38 1.95
C GLY A 222 18.11 9.92 2.02
N VAL A 223 18.95 8.94 1.72
CA VAL A 223 18.61 7.52 1.80
C VAL A 223 18.75 7.01 3.24
N TRP A 224 17.68 6.47 3.82
CA TRP A 224 17.70 5.77 5.11
C TRP A 224 18.39 4.39 5.00
N LEU A 225 19.71 4.40 4.83
CA LEU A 225 20.50 3.21 4.49
C LEU A 225 20.40 2.12 5.56
N GLY A 226 20.44 2.47 6.84
CA GLY A 226 20.33 1.49 7.93
C GLY A 226 18.96 0.80 7.97
N SER A 227 17.87 1.52 7.71
CA SER A 227 16.53 0.92 7.58
C SER A 227 16.42 0.01 6.36
N TRP A 228 17.04 0.39 5.23
CA TRP A 228 17.04 -0.43 4.02
C TRP A 228 17.83 -1.73 4.20
N VAL A 229 19.05 -1.67 4.73
CA VAL A 229 19.91 -2.85 5.00
C VAL A 229 19.20 -3.84 5.92
N ASN A 230 18.57 -3.36 7.00
CA ASN A 230 17.80 -4.21 7.92
C ASN A 230 16.64 -4.95 7.23
N ARG A 231 15.90 -4.27 6.36
CA ARG A 231 14.82 -4.90 5.57
C ARG A 231 15.35 -5.94 4.59
N GLN A 232 16.47 -5.68 3.92
CA GLN A 232 17.09 -6.67 3.02
C GLN A 232 17.58 -7.90 3.78
N ARG A 233 18.15 -7.72 4.98
CA ARG A 233 18.57 -8.80 5.87
C ARG A 233 17.38 -9.68 6.28
N GLN A 234 16.26 -9.07 6.68
CA GLN A 234 15.02 -9.80 7.00
C GLN A 234 14.46 -10.57 5.80
N ALA A 235 14.37 -9.93 4.64
CA ALA A 235 13.85 -10.55 3.42
C ALA A 235 14.71 -11.74 2.95
N LEU A 236 16.03 -11.66 3.13
CA LEU A 236 16.96 -12.76 2.84
C LEU A 236 16.78 -13.93 3.81
N ASN A 237 16.61 -13.65 5.12
CA ASN A 237 16.45 -14.66 6.16
C ASN A 237 15.08 -15.36 6.10
N SER A 238 14.01 -14.63 5.76
CA SER A 238 12.66 -15.18 5.68
C SER A 238 12.39 -15.94 4.38
N GLY A 239 13.38 -16.02 3.47
CA GLY A 239 13.19 -16.66 2.16
C GLY A 239 12.15 -15.95 1.29
N SER A 240 12.00 -14.63 1.41
CA SER A 240 10.95 -13.87 0.71
C SER A 240 10.99 -14.09 -0.80
N SER A 241 9.82 -14.33 -1.40
CA SER A 241 9.62 -14.41 -2.85
C SER A 241 9.78 -13.05 -3.55
N ALA A 242 9.82 -11.94 -2.80
CA ALA A 242 10.03 -10.60 -3.34
C ALA A 242 11.48 -10.34 -3.80
N LEU A 243 12.43 -11.18 -3.40
CA LEU A 243 13.83 -11.09 -3.87
C LEU A 243 14.05 -11.99 -5.09
N SER A 244 14.47 -11.39 -6.21
CA SER A 244 14.93 -12.14 -7.37
C SER A 244 16.15 -13.00 -7.03
N SER A 245 16.44 -14.01 -7.87
CA SER A 245 17.63 -14.86 -7.74
C SER A 245 18.92 -14.03 -7.68
N GLU A 246 19.03 -13.02 -8.55
CA GLU A 246 20.21 -12.15 -8.63
C GLU A 246 20.37 -11.27 -7.38
N ARG A 247 19.30 -10.60 -6.92
CA ARG A 247 19.34 -9.80 -5.67
C ARG A 247 19.73 -10.65 -4.48
N ARG A 248 19.24 -11.88 -4.42
CA ARG A 248 19.59 -12.84 -3.36
C ARG A 248 21.08 -13.17 -3.39
N LYS A 249 21.68 -13.35 -4.58
CA LYS A 249 23.11 -13.58 -4.73
C LYS A 249 23.93 -12.36 -4.29
N LEU A 250 23.57 -11.16 -4.75
CA LEU A 250 24.23 -9.90 -4.38
C LEU A 250 24.18 -9.66 -2.86
N LEU A 251 23.02 -9.83 -2.23
CA LEU A 251 22.87 -9.68 -0.78
C LEU A 251 23.65 -10.73 0.01
N ARG A 252 23.72 -11.98 -0.47
CA ARG A 252 24.55 -13.02 0.16
C ARG A 252 26.03 -12.66 0.12
N THR A 253 26.49 -12.03 -0.95
CA THR A 253 27.86 -11.51 -1.06
C THR A 253 28.06 -10.32 -0.12
N LEU A 254 27.12 -9.36 -0.10
CA LEU A 254 27.18 -8.17 0.74
C LEU A 254 27.21 -8.54 2.24
N PHE A 255 26.41 -9.51 2.66
CA PHE A 255 26.38 -10.02 4.04
C PHE A 255 27.35 -11.20 4.28
N LYS A 256 28.22 -11.53 3.31
CA LYS A 256 29.21 -12.59 3.48
C LYS A 256 30.17 -12.20 4.61
N GLY A 257 30.38 -13.13 5.55
CA GLY A 257 31.19 -12.92 6.74
C GLY A 257 30.43 -12.35 7.94
N GLU A 258 29.17 -11.92 7.77
CA GLU A 258 28.31 -11.63 8.91
C GLU A 258 27.85 -12.93 9.59
N ARG A 259 27.95 -12.97 10.92
CA ARG A 259 27.55 -14.16 11.70
C ARG A 259 26.03 -14.32 11.61
N ARG A 260 25.57 -15.40 10.96
CA ARG A 260 24.13 -15.73 10.86
C ARG A 260 23.56 -16.01 12.27
N PRO A 261 22.43 -15.40 12.66
CA PRO A 261 21.72 -15.76 13.89
C PRO A 261 20.76 -16.93 13.62
N SER A 262 21.25 -18.03 13.04
CA SER A 262 20.42 -19.20 12.73
C SER A 262 21.12 -20.48 13.19
N ASP A 263 21.25 -20.63 14.50
CA ASP A 263 21.46 -21.94 15.12
C ASP A 263 20.62 -22.00 16.41
N PRO A 264 19.58 -22.85 16.50
CA PRO A 264 18.64 -22.86 17.63
C PRO A 264 19.27 -23.28 18.97
N THR A 265 20.49 -23.83 18.94
CA THR A 265 21.21 -24.33 20.12
C THR A 265 22.39 -23.43 20.52
N ALA A 266 22.65 -22.34 19.79
CA ALA A 266 23.72 -21.42 20.13
C ALA A 266 23.27 -20.43 21.20
N ASP A 267 23.88 -20.61 22.37
CA ASP A 267 23.90 -19.78 23.58
C ASP A 267 23.57 -18.28 23.35
N HIS A 268 22.73 -17.73 24.22
CA HIS A 268 22.08 -16.41 24.15
C HIS A 268 23.04 -15.19 24.22
N GLY A 269 24.32 -15.34 23.87
CA GLY A 269 25.33 -14.27 23.73
C GLY A 269 25.35 -13.60 22.34
N THR A 270 24.17 -13.41 21.73
CA THR A 270 23.99 -12.86 20.37
C THR A 270 23.96 -11.32 20.40
N VAL A 271 24.18 -10.63 19.26
CA VAL A 271 24.03 -9.17 18.95
C VAL A 271 23.37 -8.26 20.02
N ARG A 272 22.32 -8.73 20.68
CA ARG A 272 21.77 -8.13 21.88
C ARG A 272 22.79 -7.84 22.98
N GLU A 273 23.72 -8.74 23.28
CA GLU A 273 24.77 -8.53 24.29
C GLU A 273 25.75 -7.47 23.81
N ALA A 274 26.10 -7.45 22.52
CA ALA A 274 26.92 -6.39 21.94
C ALA A 274 26.22 -5.01 21.99
N ASN A 275 24.91 -4.97 21.69
CA ASN A 275 24.08 -3.78 21.82
C ASN A 275 23.91 -3.34 23.28
N TRP A 276 23.76 -4.30 24.19
CA TRP A 276 23.71 -4.06 25.62
C TRP A 276 25.04 -3.44 26.08
N GLU A 277 26.17 -3.99 25.64
CA GLU A 277 27.50 -3.50 25.98
C GLU A 277 27.75 -2.09 25.42
N ARG A 278 27.32 -1.81 24.19
CA ARG A 278 27.38 -0.46 23.60
C ARG A 278 26.60 0.55 24.45
N ASN A 279 25.36 0.22 24.82
CA ASN A 279 24.55 1.10 25.66
C ASN A 279 25.11 1.22 27.07
N PHE A 280 25.72 0.14 27.60
CA PHE A 280 26.42 0.17 28.88
C PHE A 280 27.62 1.11 28.86
N ARG A 281 28.43 1.14 27.80
CA ARG A 281 29.53 2.12 27.65
C ARG A 281 29.00 3.55 27.66
N SER A 282 27.89 3.80 26.98
CA SER A 282 27.19 5.10 27.02
C SER A 282 26.77 5.47 28.45
N ALA A 283 26.18 4.54 29.18
CA ALA A 283 25.80 4.72 30.58
C ALA A 283 27.02 4.98 31.48
N ALA A 284 28.11 4.25 31.30
CA ALA A 284 29.35 4.42 32.06
C ALA A 284 29.96 5.81 31.85
N ARG A 285 29.94 6.34 30.61
CA ARG A 285 30.36 7.72 30.32
C ARG A 285 29.47 8.74 31.03
N TYR A 286 28.14 8.55 30.95
CA TYR A 286 27.19 9.42 31.63
C TYR A 286 27.42 9.42 33.15
N ALA A 287 27.55 8.24 33.75
CA ALA A 287 27.82 8.08 35.18
C ALA A 287 29.16 8.71 35.60
N ARG A 288 30.20 8.61 34.78
CA ARG A 288 31.49 9.26 35.07
C ARG A 288 31.37 10.79 35.14
N LYS A 289 30.57 11.37 34.23
CA LYS A 289 30.35 12.82 34.11
C LYS A 289 29.42 13.36 35.20
N TYR A 290 28.27 12.75 35.40
CA TYR A 290 27.20 13.27 36.28
C TYR A 290 27.14 12.59 37.65
N LYS A 291 28.00 11.59 37.90
CA LYS A 291 28.06 10.81 39.16
C LYS A 291 26.76 10.08 39.52
N HIS A 292 25.82 9.98 38.58
CA HIS A 292 24.55 9.27 38.74
C HIS A 292 24.01 8.75 37.40
N LEU A 293 23.05 7.83 37.42
CA LEU A 293 22.32 7.34 36.24
C LEU A 293 20.84 7.81 36.16
N LEU A 294 20.55 8.99 36.70
CA LEU A 294 19.30 9.72 36.43
C LEU A 294 19.36 10.40 35.05
N VAL A 295 19.27 9.60 33.99
CA VAL A 295 19.33 10.07 32.60
C VAL A 295 17.96 10.64 32.17
N PRO A 296 17.88 11.88 31.65
CA PRO A 296 16.65 12.42 31.06
C PRO A 296 16.16 11.59 29.87
N ALA A 297 14.86 11.42 29.70
CA ALA A 297 14.29 10.59 28.63
C ALA A 297 14.67 11.06 27.22
N SER A 298 14.91 12.36 27.03
CA SER A 298 15.34 12.99 25.78
C SER A 298 16.84 12.88 25.51
N TYR A 299 17.64 12.41 26.46
CA TYR A 299 19.09 12.39 26.32
C TYR A 299 19.54 11.35 25.27
N VAL A 300 20.34 11.83 24.31
CA VAL A 300 21.04 11.05 23.28
C VAL A 300 22.53 11.36 23.41
N ASP A 301 23.38 10.34 23.38
CA ASP A 301 24.83 10.54 23.46
C ASP A 301 25.46 10.87 22.09
N SER A 302 26.77 11.14 22.10
CA SER A 302 27.56 11.45 20.90
C SER A 302 27.55 10.36 19.84
N ASP A 303 27.29 9.11 20.22
CA ASP A 303 27.29 7.93 19.35
C ASP A 303 25.86 7.61 18.87
N GLY A 304 24.90 8.54 19.08
CA GLY A 304 23.50 8.41 18.71
C GLY A 304 22.69 7.47 19.61
N VAL A 305 23.22 7.04 20.75
CA VAL A 305 22.52 6.14 21.69
C VAL A 305 21.48 6.94 22.46
N ARG A 306 20.20 6.55 22.32
CA ARG A 306 19.07 7.10 23.10
C ARG A 306 19.10 6.58 24.54
N LEU A 307 20.13 6.94 25.29
CA LEU A 307 20.43 6.41 26.62
C LEU A 307 19.28 6.68 27.61
N GLY A 308 18.59 7.82 27.50
CA GLY A 308 17.42 8.14 28.32
C GLY A 308 16.27 7.13 28.18
N VAL A 309 15.99 6.73 26.94
CA VAL A 309 14.98 5.72 26.62
C VAL A 309 15.44 4.34 27.10
N TRP A 310 16.71 4.00 26.87
CA TRP A 310 17.26 2.71 27.28
C TRP A 310 17.22 2.48 28.80
N ILE A 311 17.66 3.46 29.60
CA ILE A 311 17.59 3.40 31.07
C ILE A 311 16.14 3.29 31.56
N SER A 312 15.20 4.01 30.93
CA SER A 312 13.78 3.95 31.28
C SER A 312 13.18 2.57 31.00
N ASN A 313 13.52 1.96 29.86
CA ASN A 313 13.10 0.61 29.51
C ASN A 313 13.68 -0.45 30.45
N LEU A 314 14.94 -0.31 30.88
CA LEU A 314 15.56 -1.20 31.88
C LEU A 314 14.80 -1.17 33.22
N ARG A 315 14.43 0.01 33.70
CA ARG A 315 13.64 0.18 34.93
C ARG A 315 12.26 -0.48 34.80
N ALA A 316 11.57 -0.26 33.67
CA ALA A 316 10.27 -0.86 33.40
C ALA A 316 10.33 -2.39 33.29
N ALA A 317 11.35 -2.92 32.59
CA ALA A 317 11.56 -4.35 32.44
C ALA A 317 11.79 -5.01 33.80
N ARG A 318 12.64 -4.43 34.66
CA ARG A 318 12.89 -4.95 36.01
C ARG A 318 11.64 -4.93 36.89
N LYS A 319 10.83 -3.87 36.83
CA LYS A 319 9.61 -3.75 37.64
C LYS A 319 8.53 -4.75 37.21
N ASN A 320 8.33 -4.92 35.91
CA ASN A 320 7.21 -5.69 35.38
C ASN A 320 7.54 -7.16 35.16
N ARG A 321 8.82 -7.50 34.97
CA ARG A 321 9.29 -8.85 34.64
C ARG A 321 10.66 -9.11 35.29
N PRO A 322 10.72 -9.35 36.61
CA PRO A 322 11.98 -9.54 37.34
C PRO A 322 12.79 -10.74 36.83
N ASP A 323 12.13 -11.79 36.35
CA ASP A 323 12.77 -12.99 35.78
C ASP A 323 13.02 -12.89 34.26
N SER A 324 12.91 -11.69 33.69
CA SER A 324 13.14 -11.52 32.26
C SER A 324 14.61 -11.67 31.91
N TYR A 325 14.87 -12.48 30.89
CA TYR A 325 16.14 -12.56 30.17
C TYR A 325 16.57 -11.21 29.52
N GLN A 326 15.77 -10.13 29.65
CA GLN A 326 16.11 -8.77 29.23
C GLN A 326 17.06 -8.02 30.17
N VAL A 327 17.08 -8.34 31.46
CA VAL A 327 17.99 -7.73 32.42
C VAL A 327 18.53 -8.84 33.32
N THR A 328 19.62 -9.46 32.90
CA THR A 328 20.20 -10.58 33.64
C THR A 328 20.78 -10.12 34.99
N PRO A 329 20.94 -11.01 35.99
CA PRO A 329 21.63 -10.67 37.23
C PRO A 329 23.04 -10.09 37.01
N ALA A 330 23.75 -10.53 35.98
CA ALA A 330 25.05 -9.99 35.58
C ALA A 330 24.95 -8.53 35.09
N HIS A 331 23.94 -8.22 34.26
CA HIS A 331 23.64 -6.85 33.82
C HIS A 331 23.29 -5.93 34.98
N ILE A 332 22.50 -6.42 35.94
CA ILE A 332 22.15 -5.67 37.15
C ILE A 332 23.41 -5.36 37.96
N LYS A 333 24.26 -6.35 38.21
CA LYS A 333 25.53 -6.16 38.94
C LYS A 333 26.41 -5.11 38.26
N LYS A 334 26.49 -5.16 36.94
CA LYS A 334 27.32 -4.26 36.12
C LYS A 334 26.75 -2.83 36.05
N LEU A 335 25.43 -2.66 36.01
CA LEU A 335 24.79 -1.35 36.10
C LEU A 335 24.89 -0.77 37.52
N ASN A 336 24.74 -1.59 38.55
CA ASN A 336 24.89 -1.16 39.94
C ASN A 336 26.31 -0.65 40.23
N SER A 337 27.35 -1.25 39.64
CA SER A 337 28.73 -0.80 39.84
C SER A 337 29.02 0.59 39.27
N ILE A 338 28.16 1.13 38.40
CA ILE A 338 28.25 2.49 37.86
C ILE A 338 27.15 3.43 38.40
N GLY A 339 26.51 3.07 39.52
CA GLY A 339 25.55 3.94 40.21
C GLY A 339 24.13 3.90 39.62
N MET A 340 23.68 2.75 39.12
CA MET A 340 22.31 2.58 38.61
C MET A 340 21.27 2.75 39.71
N VAL A 341 20.41 3.73 39.51
CA VAL A 341 19.22 3.95 40.32
C VAL A 341 18.03 3.30 39.61
N TRP A 342 17.48 2.25 40.21
CA TRP A 342 16.36 1.49 39.63
C TRP A 342 15.01 2.14 39.90
N ASP A 343 14.83 2.76 41.06
CA ASP A 343 13.68 3.61 41.35
C ASP A 343 14.08 5.09 41.28
N ALA A 344 13.87 5.69 40.12
CA ALA A 344 14.15 7.11 39.90
C ALA A 344 13.24 8.03 40.71
N ARG A 345 12.03 7.57 41.10
CA ARG A 345 11.13 8.38 41.93
C ARG A 345 11.62 8.38 43.36
N ASP A 346 12.07 7.23 43.85
CA ASP A 346 12.62 7.10 45.19
C ASP A 346 13.92 7.90 45.37
N ALA A 347 14.86 7.83 44.42
CA ALA A 347 16.07 8.64 44.51
C ALA A 347 15.81 10.16 44.43
N LYS A 348 14.82 10.58 43.62
CA LYS A 348 14.38 11.99 43.59
C LYS A 348 13.78 12.40 44.93
N TRP A 349 12.95 11.54 45.52
CA TRP A 349 12.40 11.77 46.85
C TRP A 349 13.51 11.84 47.91
N GLY A 350 14.48 10.93 47.89
CA GLY A 350 15.63 10.94 48.80
C GLY A 350 16.47 12.21 48.67
N THR A 351 16.69 12.70 47.46
CA THR A 351 17.40 13.98 47.22
C THR A 351 16.61 15.16 47.81
N ALA A 352 15.31 15.22 47.53
CA ALA A 352 14.43 16.26 48.08
C ALA A 352 14.37 16.21 49.62
N TYR A 353 14.33 15.01 50.20
CA TYR A 353 14.40 14.81 51.64
C TYR A 353 15.73 15.30 52.25
N GLN A 354 16.87 15.04 51.62
CA GLN A 354 18.16 15.59 52.09
C GLN A 354 18.18 17.11 52.05
N GLN A 355 17.58 17.72 51.02
CA GLN A 355 17.47 19.18 50.94
C GLN A 355 16.50 19.74 52.00
N ALA A 356 15.39 19.07 52.27
CA ALA A 356 14.49 19.42 53.38
C ALA A 356 15.22 19.33 54.74
N LYS A 357 15.99 18.26 54.96
CA LYS A 357 16.81 18.08 56.17
C LYS A 357 17.86 19.18 56.30
N ALA A 358 18.52 19.58 55.21
CA ALA A 358 19.48 20.67 55.20
C ALA A 358 18.81 22.02 55.50
N TYR A 359 17.63 22.27 54.92
CA TYR A 359 16.83 23.47 55.19
C TYR A 359 16.43 23.55 56.67
N TYR A 360 15.90 22.47 57.23
CA TYR A 360 15.55 22.40 58.66
C TYR A 360 16.75 22.67 59.55
N LYS A 361 17.90 22.07 59.25
CA LYS A 361 19.15 22.35 59.99
C LYS A 361 19.53 23.83 59.97
N ALA A 362 19.25 24.53 58.88
CA ALA A 362 19.59 25.94 58.71
C ALA A 362 18.54 26.92 59.28
N HIS A 363 17.25 26.56 59.28
CA HIS A 363 16.15 27.49 59.56
C HIS A 363 15.32 27.09 60.80
N GLY A 364 15.52 25.89 61.34
CA GLY A 364 14.80 25.34 62.49
C GLY A 364 13.34 24.96 62.21
N ASN A 365 12.89 25.05 60.96
CA ASN A 365 11.52 24.71 60.53
C ASN A 365 11.50 24.24 59.06
N LEU A 366 10.35 23.75 58.59
CA LEU A 366 10.11 23.33 57.20
C LEU A 366 9.07 24.24 56.49
N HIS A 367 8.98 25.50 56.88
CA HIS A 367 8.11 26.52 56.28
C HIS A 367 8.84 27.33 55.22
N ALA A 368 9.26 26.66 54.14
CA ALA A 368 9.84 27.33 52.99
C ALA A 368 8.74 27.97 52.12
N ALA A 369 8.93 29.22 51.68
CA ALA A 369 8.04 29.87 50.73
C ALA A 369 7.90 29.02 49.46
N ALA A 370 6.72 28.99 48.83
CA ALA A 370 6.44 28.06 47.71
C ALA A 370 7.42 28.17 46.53
N ASN A 371 8.06 29.32 46.33
CA ASN A 371 9.06 29.59 45.30
C ASN A 371 10.53 29.42 45.77
N TYR A 372 10.75 28.98 47.01
CA TYR A 372 12.09 28.79 47.58
C TYR A 372 12.84 27.64 46.88
N LYS A 373 14.10 27.91 46.51
CA LYS A 373 15.00 26.97 45.85
C LYS A 373 16.18 26.61 46.76
N SER A 374 16.44 25.32 46.92
CA SER A 374 17.38 24.77 47.92
C SER A 374 18.85 24.71 47.47
N ASP A 375 19.14 24.84 46.18
CA ASP A 375 20.49 24.80 45.62
C ASP A 375 20.58 25.39 44.18
N GLU A 376 21.78 25.34 43.60
CA GLU A 376 22.08 25.74 42.21
C GLU A 376 21.34 24.89 41.15
N THR A 377 20.76 23.74 41.52
CA THR A 377 19.98 22.89 40.59
C THR A 377 18.58 23.44 40.33
N GLY A 378 18.17 24.46 41.08
CA GLY A 378 16.88 25.13 40.91
C GLY A 378 15.69 24.33 41.43
N PHE A 379 15.92 23.30 42.25
CA PHE A 379 14.86 22.52 42.86
C PHE A 379 13.99 23.37 43.79
N CYS A 380 12.69 23.41 43.51
CA CYS A 380 11.73 24.21 44.27
C CYS A 380 11.30 23.46 45.55
N LEU A 381 12.11 23.58 46.60
CA LEU A 381 11.88 22.89 47.87
C LEU A 381 10.57 23.32 48.55
N GLY A 382 10.19 24.60 48.45
CA GLY A 382 8.93 25.08 49.04
C GLY A 382 7.69 24.43 48.43
N ASP A 383 7.64 24.36 47.09
CA ASP A 383 6.57 23.67 46.37
C ASP A 383 6.58 22.15 46.66
N TRP A 384 7.75 21.54 46.86
CA TRP A 384 7.84 20.14 47.26
C TRP A 384 7.27 19.89 48.67
N LEU A 385 7.63 20.71 49.66
CA LEU A 385 7.11 20.60 51.04
C LEU A 385 5.59 20.84 51.09
N ARG A 386 5.09 21.81 50.30
CA ARG A 386 3.65 22.03 50.11
C ARG A 386 2.95 20.77 49.59
N ARG A 387 3.51 20.12 48.56
CA ARG A 387 2.97 18.85 48.04
C ARG A 387 3.02 17.71 49.06
N MET A 388 4.02 17.65 49.94
CA MET A 388 4.05 16.63 50.99
C MET A 388 2.85 16.79 51.94
N ARG A 389 2.53 18.01 52.38
CA ARG A 389 1.34 18.29 53.20
C ARG A 389 0.04 17.93 52.47
N GLU A 390 -0.05 18.30 51.20
CA GLU A 390 -1.18 17.94 50.34
C GLU A 390 -1.35 16.42 50.22
N TRP A 391 -0.25 15.66 50.09
CA TRP A 391 -0.28 14.20 50.01
C TRP A 391 -0.69 13.53 51.32
N ASP A 392 -0.38 14.12 52.47
CA ASP A 392 -0.83 13.63 53.77
C ASP A 392 -2.36 13.77 53.90
N THR A 393 -2.88 14.97 53.66
CA THR A 393 -4.34 15.24 53.72
C THR A 393 -5.14 14.40 52.73
N THR A 394 -4.64 14.22 51.51
CA THR A 394 -5.31 13.44 50.45
C THR A 394 -5.01 11.94 50.51
N HIS A 395 -4.20 11.49 51.47
CA HIS A 395 -3.73 10.10 51.58
C HIS A 395 -3.13 9.57 50.26
N ASP A 396 -2.35 10.40 49.54
CA ASP A 396 -1.74 10.01 48.27
C ASP A 396 -0.73 8.86 48.52
N PRO A 397 -0.85 7.72 47.80
CA PRO A 397 -0.01 6.55 48.01
C PRO A 397 1.49 6.80 47.74
N LYS A 398 1.87 7.96 47.18
CA LYS A 398 3.28 8.37 47.02
C LYS A 398 3.92 8.78 48.35
N LEU A 399 3.14 9.20 49.36
CA LEU A 399 3.62 9.44 50.72
C LEU A 399 3.41 8.16 51.55
N THR A 400 4.38 7.24 51.47
CA THR A 400 4.32 6.00 52.25
C THR A 400 4.45 6.28 53.75
N PRO A 401 3.98 5.37 54.63
CA PRO A 401 4.15 5.52 56.08
C PRO A 401 5.61 5.76 56.50
N GLU A 402 6.56 5.13 55.82
CA GLU A 402 7.99 5.31 56.07
C GLU A 402 8.46 6.73 55.67
N ARG A 403 8.00 7.24 54.52
CA ARG A 403 8.33 8.59 54.06
C ARG A 403 7.76 9.66 54.99
N ARG A 404 6.53 9.45 55.47
CA ARG A 404 5.89 10.30 56.48
C ARG A 404 6.70 10.30 57.77
N ALA A 405 7.03 9.12 58.29
CA ALA A 405 7.85 8.98 59.51
C ALA A 405 9.26 9.58 59.37
N MET A 406 9.85 9.56 58.16
CA MET A 406 11.12 10.24 57.89
C MET A 406 10.98 11.76 57.97
N LEU A 407 9.89 12.32 57.45
CA LEU A 407 9.59 13.74 57.53
C LEU A 407 9.26 14.18 58.97
N ASP A 408 8.52 13.36 59.73
CA ASP A 408 8.28 13.55 61.16
C ASP A 408 9.60 13.70 61.94
N LYS A 409 10.58 12.84 61.66
CA LYS A 409 11.90 12.87 62.31
C LYS A 409 12.72 14.14 62.07
N ILE A 410 12.40 14.90 61.03
CA ILE A 410 13.07 16.18 60.72
C ILE A 410 12.18 17.39 61.04
N GLY A 411 11.11 17.21 61.83
CA GLY A 411 10.27 18.31 62.30
C GLY A 411 9.24 18.79 61.28
N MET A 412 8.70 17.88 60.46
CA MET A 412 7.59 18.22 59.56
C MET A 412 6.31 18.47 60.35
N GLU A 413 5.80 19.69 60.24
CA GLU A 413 4.46 20.05 60.69
C GLU A 413 3.46 19.78 59.56
N TRP A 414 2.52 18.88 59.85
CA TRP A 414 1.41 18.53 58.97
C TRP A 414 0.25 19.51 59.18
N SER A 415 -0.48 19.78 58.11
CA SER A 415 -1.72 20.56 58.21
C SER A 415 -2.75 19.74 58.99
N GLU A 416 -3.39 20.34 60.00
CA GLU A 416 -4.53 19.74 60.72
C GLU A 416 -5.73 19.47 59.81
#